data_AF-A0A4S1WKV6-F1
#
_entry.id   AF-A0A4S1WKV6-F1
#
_cell.length_a   1.000
_cell.length_b   1.000
_cell.length_c   1.000
_cell.angle_alpha   90.00
_cell.angle_beta   90.00
_cell.angle_gamma   90.00
#
_symmetry.space_group_name_H-M   'P 1'
#
loop_
_entity.id
_entity.type
_entity.pdbx_description
1 polymer ?
#
loop_
_entity_poly.entity_id
_entity_poly.type
_entity_poly.pdbx_seq_one_letter_code
_entity_poly.pdbx_strand_id
1 'polypeptide(L)'
;MASPANDPRSTPDLFELALQADDDAAWSAIPELHRRGSKEVFDRAVSLTHSDDAFLRMRGADILGQLGCPGRTFPAECFGAVLPLLEDCDLAVVDAAISALGHLDRDRAAGYVALLRTHADARIRLGIAMVLGVATNPQALEALVQLTNDPDDVVRDWAVFGIGRQSNADTSEIRDALAARLDDHDDVVRHEATCGLALKLDRRALSPLITMLEANPEDFDLKEAAGAMLGERDGSDAQTSELLDRLRRIL
;
A
#
# COMPACT_ATOMS: atom_id res chain seq x y z
N MET A 1 28.30 -2.93 3.10
CA MET A 1 27.66 -1.61 2.89
C MET A 1 28.61 -0.78 2.05
N ALA A 2 28.34 -0.69 0.75
CA ALA A 2 29.16 0.09 -0.18
C ALA A 2 28.60 1.50 -0.33
N SER A 3 29.48 2.49 -0.32
CA SER A 3 29.21 3.92 -0.49
C SER A 3 28.52 4.23 -1.83
N PRO A 4 27.60 5.20 -1.94
CA PRO A 4 27.02 5.61 -3.22
C PRO A 4 28.00 6.53 -3.95
N ALA A 5 28.96 5.95 -4.66
CA ALA A 5 29.81 6.68 -5.58
C ALA A 5 30.40 5.70 -6.60
N ASN A 6 29.89 5.76 -7.83
CA ASN A 6 30.63 5.67 -9.10
C ASN A 6 29.75 5.16 -10.24
N ASP A 7 28.51 5.64 -10.34
CA ASP A 7 27.97 5.72 -11.70
C ASP A 7 28.74 6.83 -12.44
N PRO A 8 29.47 6.52 -13.53
CA PRO A 8 30.27 7.50 -14.24
C PRO A 8 29.43 8.51 -15.01
N ARG A 9 28.12 8.25 -15.20
CA ARG A 9 27.22 9.13 -15.94
C ARG A 9 27.00 10.44 -15.17
N SER A 10 27.03 11.55 -15.91
CA SER A 10 26.74 12.85 -15.33
C SER A 10 25.26 12.96 -14.97
N THR A 11 24.90 13.92 -14.11
CA THR A 11 23.48 14.16 -13.77
C THR A 11 22.67 14.46 -15.04
N PRO A 12 23.13 15.32 -15.97
CA PRO A 12 22.49 15.49 -17.28
C PRO A 12 22.24 14.18 -18.03
N ASP A 13 23.27 13.33 -18.19
CA ASP A 13 23.14 12.08 -18.96
C ASP A 13 22.11 11.14 -18.33
N LEU A 14 22.08 11.06 -16.99
CA LEU A 14 21.10 10.25 -16.27
C LEU A 14 19.67 10.75 -16.51
N PHE A 15 19.45 12.07 -16.54
CA PHE A 15 18.15 12.63 -16.89
C PHE A 15 17.80 12.38 -18.36
N GLU A 16 18.73 12.52 -19.29
CA GLU A 16 18.46 12.22 -20.70
C GLU A 16 17.97 10.78 -20.87
N LEU A 17 18.62 9.81 -20.22
CA LEU A 17 18.20 8.41 -20.26
C LEU A 17 16.85 8.18 -19.55
N ALA A 18 16.64 8.78 -18.38
CA ALA A 18 15.41 8.61 -17.61
C ALA A 18 14.16 9.18 -18.32
N LEU A 19 14.34 10.13 -19.25
CA LEU A 19 13.25 10.85 -19.91
C LEU A 19 12.97 10.41 -21.35
N GLN A 20 13.72 9.46 -21.91
CA GLN A 20 13.54 9.02 -23.31
C GLN A 20 12.38 8.03 -23.49
N ALA A 21 12.29 7.02 -22.62
CA ALA A 21 11.28 5.97 -22.67
C ALA A 21 11.22 5.23 -21.32
N ASP A 22 10.35 4.21 -21.23
CA ASP A 22 10.37 3.25 -20.14
C ASP A 22 11.10 1.96 -20.58
N ASP A 23 12.39 2.10 -20.84
CA ASP A 23 13.27 1.05 -21.34
C ASP A 23 14.40 0.73 -20.34
N ASP A 24 15.22 -0.27 -20.66
CA ASP A 24 16.34 -0.70 -19.81
C ASP A 24 17.30 0.46 -19.45
N ALA A 25 17.44 1.45 -20.35
CA ALA A 25 18.28 2.59 -20.11
C ALA A 25 17.70 3.50 -19.02
N ALA A 26 16.39 3.79 -19.08
CA ALA A 26 15.69 4.53 -18.03
C ALA A 26 15.72 3.77 -16.68
N TRP A 27 15.44 2.46 -16.70
CA TRP A 27 15.47 1.61 -15.50
C TRP A 27 16.86 1.55 -14.85
N SER A 28 17.93 1.75 -15.60
CA SER A 28 19.29 1.86 -15.06
C SER A 28 19.63 3.25 -14.49
N ALA A 29 18.98 4.32 -14.97
CA ALA A 29 19.33 5.70 -14.63
C ALA A 29 18.55 6.20 -13.40
N ILE A 30 17.28 5.83 -13.28
CA ILE A 30 16.37 6.26 -12.21
C ILE A 30 16.89 5.90 -10.81
N PRO A 31 17.32 4.65 -10.53
CA PRO A 31 17.87 4.30 -9.21
C PRO A 31 19.15 5.05 -8.86
N GLU A 32 19.92 5.50 -9.86
CA GLU A 32 21.09 6.34 -9.63
C GLU A 32 20.70 7.78 -9.29
N LEU A 33 19.70 8.35 -9.98
CA LEU A 33 19.12 9.65 -9.62
C LEU A 33 18.55 9.63 -8.19
N HIS A 34 17.84 8.56 -7.83
CA HIS A 34 17.34 8.34 -6.45
C HIS A 34 18.48 8.36 -5.43
N ARG A 35 19.57 7.62 -5.67
CA ARG A 35 20.70 7.56 -4.73
C ARG A 35 21.53 8.85 -4.66
N ARG A 36 21.68 9.57 -5.78
CA ARG A 36 22.54 10.76 -5.85
C ARG A 36 22.01 11.90 -4.96
N GLY A 37 20.70 12.07 -4.85
CA GLY A 37 20.08 12.89 -3.80
C GLY A 37 20.51 14.36 -3.75
N SER A 38 21.12 14.90 -4.81
CA SER A 38 21.73 16.23 -4.80
C SER A 38 20.70 17.34 -5.04
N LYS A 39 21.06 18.58 -4.68
CA LYS A 39 20.24 19.76 -4.98
C LYS A 39 19.99 19.94 -6.49
N GLU A 40 20.97 19.58 -7.32
CA GLU A 40 20.80 19.59 -8.78
C GLU A 40 19.71 18.59 -9.24
N VAL A 41 19.73 17.35 -8.73
CA VAL A 41 18.70 16.35 -9.06
C VAL A 41 17.33 16.82 -8.58
N PHE A 42 17.27 17.36 -7.36
CA PHE A 42 16.04 17.95 -6.81
C PHE A 42 15.49 19.05 -7.74
N ASP A 43 16.30 20.06 -8.08
CA ASP A 43 15.84 21.21 -8.87
C ASP A 43 15.37 20.79 -10.27
N ARG A 44 16.06 19.84 -10.90
CA ARG A 44 15.65 19.28 -12.18
C ARG A 44 14.34 18.51 -12.07
N ALA A 45 14.20 17.63 -11.07
CA ALA A 45 12.98 16.85 -10.89
C ALA A 45 11.77 17.75 -10.58
N VAL A 46 11.94 18.81 -9.78
CA VAL A 46 10.91 19.84 -9.58
C VAL A 46 10.56 20.55 -10.88
N SER A 47 11.53 20.86 -11.75
CA SER A 47 11.22 21.44 -13.06
C SER A 47 10.36 20.49 -13.92
N LEU A 48 10.58 19.17 -13.81
CA LEU A 48 9.80 18.18 -14.56
C LEU A 48 8.35 18.12 -14.10
N THR A 49 8.06 18.30 -12.79
CA THR A 49 6.68 18.31 -12.27
C THR A 49 5.83 19.46 -12.81
N HIS A 50 6.43 20.47 -13.45
CA HIS A 50 5.75 21.60 -14.07
C HIS A 50 5.72 21.52 -15.61
N SER A 51 6.10 20.38 -16.20
CA SER A 51 6.13 20.20 -17.65
C SER A 51 4.72 20.08 -18.24
N ASP A 52 4.54 20.51 -19.48
CA ASP A 52 3.31 20.27 -20.24
C ASP A 52 3.13 18.77 -20.57
N ASP A 53 4.22 18.01 -20.61
CA ASP A 53 4.23 16.57 -20.86
C ASP A 53 3.98 15.77 -19.57
N ALA A 54 2.90 14.97 -19.57
CA ALA A 54 2.51 14.13 -18.45
C ALA A 54 3.58 13.10 -18.07
N PHE A 55 4.29 12.52 -19.04
CA PHE A 55 5.36 11.56 -18.76
C PHE A 55 6.50 12.21 -17.97
N LEU A 56 6.85 13.45 -18.31
CA LEU A 56 7.86 14.21 -17.59
C LEU A 56 7.39 14.56 -16.17
N ARG A 57 6.13 14.97 -16.00
CA ARG A 57 5.57 15.24 -14.65
C ARG A 57 5.61 13.99 -13.76
N MET A 58 5.17 12.86 -14.30
CA MET A 58 5.22 11.55 -13.63
C MET A 58 6.65 11.17 -13.24
N ARG A 59 7.62 11.28 -14.17
CA ARG A 59 9.05 11.03 -13.88
C ARG A 59 9.61 11.96 -12.81
N GLY A 60 9.20 13.23 -12.81
CA GLY A 60 9.53 14.18 -11.76
C GLY A 60 9.05 13.72 -10.38
N ALA A 61 7.81 13.26 -10.30
CA ALA A 61 7.23 12.74 -9.06
C ALA A 61 7.96 11.48 -8.55
N ASP A 62 8.23 10.52 -9.43
CA ASP A 62 8.97 9.29 -9.11
C ASP A 62 10.35 9.60 -8.50
N ILE A 63 11.14 10.44 -9.19
CA ILE A 63 12.48 10.84 -8.74
C ILE A 63 12.42 11.52 -7.37
N LEU A 64 11.49 12.46 -7.17
CA LEU A 64 11.32 13.17 -5.89
C LEU A 64 10.87 12.22 -4.78
N GLY A 65 10.00 11.26 -5.11
CA GLY A 65 9.48 10.24 -4.19
C GLY A 65 10.55 9.31 -3.63
N GLN A 66 11.69 9.14 -4.31
CA GLN A 66 12.80 8.27 -3.94
C GLN A 66 14.14 9.01 -3.70
N LEU A 67 14.12 10.34 -3.68
CA LEU A 67 15.33 11.15 -3.67
C LEU A 67 16.15 11.00 -2.37
N GLY A 68 17.44 10.73 -2.53
CA GLY A 68 18.40 10.52 -1.44
C GLY A 68 18.28 9.16 -0.75
N CYS A 69 17.57 8.19 -1.34
CA CYS A 69 17.39 6.87 -0.74
C CYS A 69 18.73 6.16 -0.40
N PRO A 70 18.84 5.51 0.78
CA PRO A 70 17.80 5.36 1.80
C PRO A 70 17.70 6.53 2.80
N GLY A 71 18.68 7.45 2.82
CA GLY A 71 18.76 8.53 3.82
C GLY A 71 17.75 9.66 3.65
N ARG A 72 17.16 9.78 2.44
CA ARG A 72 16.27 10.85 1.97
C ARG A 72 16.94 12.24 1.97
N THR A 73 16.74 13.01 0.92
CA THR A 73 17.16 14.42 0.88
C THR A 73 15.99 15.32 0.51
N PHE A 74 15.89 16.46 1.21
CA PHE A 74 14.80 17.44 1.05
C PHE A 74 13.37 16.85 1.17
N PRO A 75 13.08 15.94 2.12
CA PRO A 75 11.80 15.22 2.12
C PRO A 75 10.58 16.14 2.23
N ALA A 76 10.69 17.25 2.96
CA ALA A 76 9.59 18.21 3.10
C ALA A 76 9.33 18.98 1.79
N GLU A 77 10.39 19.39 1.10
CA GLU A 77 10.33 20.09 -0.17
C GLU A 77 9.89 19.16 -1.31
N CYS A 78 10.37 17.92 -1.34
CA CYS A 78 9.89 16.89 -2.26
C CYS A 78 8.40 16.66 -2.07
N PHE A 79 7.94 16.52 -0.80
CA PHE A 79 6.51 16.37 -0.51
C PHE A 79 5.71 17.57 -1.02
N GLY A 80 6.19 18.80 -0.78
CA GLY A 80 5.54 20.02 -1.25
C GLY A 80 5.46 20.14 -2.77
N ALA A 81 6.48 19.66 -3.48
CA ALA A 81 6.53 19.67 -4.95
C ALA A 81 5.64 18.59 -5.59
N VAL A 82 5.48 17.44 -4.94
CA VAL A 82 4.65 16.33 -5.44
C VAL A 82 3.17 16.52 -5.09
N LEU A 83 2.85 17.12 -3.95
CA LEU A 83 1.47 17.22 -3.46
C LEU A 83 0.45 17.80 -4.48
N PRO A 84 0.76 18.87 -5.24
CA PRO A 84 -0.17 19.40 -6.23
C PRO A 84 -0.50 18.43 -7.38
N LEU A 85 0.37 17.45 -7.64
CA LEU A 85 0.17 16.46 -8.71
C LEU A 85 -0.95 15.45 -8.42
N LEU A 86 -1.49 15.44 -7.19
CA LEU A 86 -2.72 14.70 -6.88
C LEU A 86 -3.94 15.23 -7.63
N GLU A 87 -3.88 16.47 -8.14
CA GLU A 87 -4.95 17.13 -8.90
C GLU A 87 -4.67 17.11 -10.42
N ASP A 88 -3.66 16.36 -10.87
CA ASP A 88 -3.30 16.30 -12.29
C ASP A 88 -4.41 15.66 -13.14
N CYS A 89 -4.50 16.06 -14.41
CA CYS A 89 -5.46 15.50 -15.35
C CYS A 89 -5.04 14.15 -15.92
N ASP A 90 -3.74 13.83 -15.86
CA ASP A 90 -3.20 12.55 -16.31
C ASP A 90 -3.09 11.55 -15.15
N LEU A 91 -3.68 10.37 -15.36
CA LEU A 91 -3.78 9.34 -14.34
C LEU A 91 -2.42 8.75 -13.93
N ALA A 92 -1.45 8.70 -14.85
CA ALA A 92 -0.11 8.22 -14.52
C ALA A 92 0.61 9.19 -13.58
N VAL A 93 0.35 10.50 -13.73
CA VAL A 93 0.90 11.53 -12.84
C VAL A 93 0.29 11.43 -11.44
N VAL A 94 -1.03 11.26 -11.35
CA VAL A 94 -1.72 11.09 -10.05
C VAL A 94 -1.23 9.83 -9.34
N ASP A 95 -1.09 8.71 -10.05
CA ASP A 95 -0.58 7.44 -9.49
C ASP A 95 0.85 7.59 -8.96
N ALA A 96 1.75 8.18 -9.76
CA ALA A 96 3.12 8.47 -9.34
C ALA A 96 3.16 9.41 -8.13
N ALA A 97 2.28 10.41 -8.06
CA ALA A 97 2.18 11.31 -6.92
C ALA A 97 1.74 10.59 -5.63
N ILE A 98 0.73 9.71 -5.71
CA ILE A 98 0.28 8.89 -4.57
C ILE A 98 1.43 8.02 -4.06
N SER A 99 2.11 7.31 -4.96
CA SER A 99 3.27 6.47 -4.62
C SER A 99 4.41 7.27 -3.99
N ALA A 100 4.79 8.40 -4.61
CA ALA A 100 5.85 9.27 -4.13
C ALA A 100 5.55 9.84 -2.73
N LEU A 101 4.33 10.34 -2.49
CA LEU A 101 3.93 10.85 -1.18
C LEU A 101 3.95 9.75 -0.11
N GLY A 102 3.48 8.54 -0.46
CA GLY A 102 3.54 7.37 0.42
C GLY A 102 4.97 6.98 0.81
N HIS A 103 5.94 7.11 -0.11
CA HIS A 103 7.35 6.85 0.17
C HIS A 103 8.04 7.95 0.98
N LEU A 104 7.62 9.21 0.81
CA LEU A 104 8.21 10.37 1.48
C LEU A 104 7.78 10.47 2.94
N ASP A 105 6.47 10.43 3.18
CA ASP A 105 5.87 10.52 4.50
C ASP A 105 4.46 9.96 4.46
N ARG A 106 4.35 8.66 4.73
CA ARG A 106 3.10 7.90 4.60
C ARG A 106 1.98 8.41 5.51
N ASP A 107 2.32 8.75 6.75
CA ASP A 107 1.35 9.25 7.73
C ASP A 107 0.83 10.64 7.32
N ARG A 108 1.72 11.52 6.86
CA ARG A 108 1.31 12.84 6.35
C ARG A 108 0.53 12.72 5.05
N ALA A 109 0.92 11.83 4.13
CA ALA A 109 0.26 11.60 2.86
C ALA A 109 -1.20 11.11 3.04
N ALA A 110 -1.44 10.30 4.06
CA ALA A 110 -2.72 9.64 4.30
C ALA A 110 -3.93 10.60 4.26
N GLY A 111 -3.82 11.79 4.89
CA GLY A 111 -4.91 12.77 4.90
C GLY A 111 -5.22 13.37 3.52
N TYR A 112 -4.21 13.51 2.65
CA TYR A 112 -4.38 14.04 1.30
C TYR A 112 -4.91 12.98 0.33
N VAL A 113 -4.30 11.78 0.32
CA VAL A 113 -4.69 10.72 -0.62
C VAL A 113 -6.07 10.14 -0.29
N ALA A 114 -6.49 10.14 0.98
CA ALA A 114 -7.83 9.72 1.38
C ALA A 114 -8.97 10.54 0.75
N LEU A 115 -8.68 11.78 0.29
CA LEU A 115 -9.66 12.60 -0.42
C LEU A 115 -10.02 12.02 -1.80
N LEU A 116 -9.12 11.25 -2.41
CA LEU A 116 -9.30 10.65 -3.72
C LEU A 116 -9.97 9.27 -3.68
N ARG A 117 -10.45 8.80 -2.53
CA ARG A 117 -11.02 7.44 -2.36
C ARG A 117 -12.22 7.09 -3.26
N THR A 118 -12.85 8.09 -3.86
CA THR A 118 -13.97 7.95 -4.81
C THR A 118 -13.57 8.21 -6.26
N HIS A 119 -12.27 8.25 -6.54
CA HIS A 119 -11.75 8.51 -7.89
C HIS A 119 -12.28 7.48 -8.89
N ALA A 120 -12.60 7.92 -10.12
CA ALA A 120 -13.26 7.07 -11.11
C ALA A 120 -12.38 5.89 -11.58
N ASP A 121 -11.07 6.09 -11.71
CA ASP A 121 -10.11 5.05 -12.09
C ASP A 121 -9.74 4.17 -10.88
N ALA A 122 -9.84 2.85 -11.05
CA ALA A 122 -9.56 1.85 -10.02
C ALA A 122 -8.09 1.79 -9.60
N ARG A 123 -7.14 2.10 -10.50
CA ARG A 123 -5.70 2.12 -10.18
C ARG A 123 -5.39 3.21 -9.16
N ILE A 124 -6.04 4.37 -9.28
CA ILE A 124 -5.91 5.45 -8.29
C ILE A 124 -6.48 5.00 -6.94
N ARG A 125 -7.66 4.36 -6.93
CA ARG A 125 -8.25 3.84 -5.68
C ARG A 125 -7.38 2.76 -5.04
N LEU A 126 -6.75 1.91 -5.85
CA LEU A 126 -5.78 0.92 -5.40
C LEU A 126 -4.55 1.57 -4.75
N GLY A 127 -3.94 2.56 -5.41
CA GLY A 127 -2.81 3.31 -4.85
C GLY A 127 -3.16 3.95 -3.49
N ILE A 128 -4.38 4.45 -3.34
CA ILE A 128 -4.87 4.96 -2.06
C ILE A 128 -4.95 3.85 -1.02
N ALA A 129 -5.60 2.72 -1.31
CA ALA A 129 -5.67 1.58 -0.38
C ALA A 129 -4.27 1.12 0.06
N MET A 130 -3.34 1.03 -0.90
CA MET A 130 -1.95 0.66 -0.67
C MET A 130 -1.21 1.64 0.22
N VAL A 131 -1.44 2.96 0.12
CA VAL A 131 -0.83 3.97 0.99
C VAL A 131 -1.51 4.03 2.35
N LEU A 132 -2.83 3.86 2.41
CA LEU A 132 -3.57 3.98 3.66
C LEU A 132 -3.44 2.74 4.56
N GLY A 133 -3.03 1.58 4.06
CA GLY A 133 -3.06 0.30 4.81
C GLY A 133 -2.52 0.34 6.25
N VAL A 134 -1.39 1.00 6.51
CA VAL A 134 -0.81 1.15 7.87
C VAL A 134 -1.24 2.42 8.61
N ALA A 135 -2.05 3.28 8.00
CA ALA A 135 -2.43 4.55 8.58
C ALA A 135 -3.41 4.33 9.74
N THR A 136 -3.23 5.13 10.80
CA THR A 136 -4.04 5.05 12.02
C THR A 136 -4.93 6.27 12.23
N ASN A 137 -4.80 7.29 11.37
CA ASN A 137 -5.63 8.48 11.49
C ASN A 137 -7.08 8.19 11.06
N PRO A 138 -8.09 8.85 11.67
CA PRO A 138 -9.49 8.52 11.41
C PRO A 138 -9.94 8.66 9.96
N GLN A 139 -9.43 9.66 9.23
CA GLN A 139 -9.80 9.91 7.83
C GLN A 139 -9.32 8.79 6.91
N ALA A 140 -8.12 8.26 7.15
CA ALA A 140 -7.59 7.12 6.42
C ALA A 140 -8.38 5.85 6.68
N LEU A 141 -8.76 5.60 7.94
CA LEU A 141 -9.58 4.44 8.30
C LEU A 141 -10.97 4.52 7.68
N GLU A 142 -11.62 5.69 7.71
CA GLU A 142 -12.90 5.91 7.03
C GLU A 142 -12.79 5.64 5.52
N ALA A 143 -11.70 6.10 4.90
CA ALA A 143 -11.47 5.86 3.48
C ALA A 143 -11.26 4.37 3.16
N LEU A 144 -10.46 3.65 3.95
CA LEU A 144 -10.29 2.21 3.77
C LEU A 144 -11.60 1.44 4.00
N VAL A 145 -12.36 1.77 5.04
CA VAL A 145 -13.68 1.17 5.30
C VAL A 145 -14.59 1.33 4.09
N GLN A 146 -14.60 2.51 3.47
CA GLN A 146 -15.35 2.72 2.23
C GLN A 146 -14.83 1.84 1.08
N LEU A 147 -13.51 1.79 0.88
CA LEU A 147 -12.87 1.00 -0.19
C LEU A 147 -13.06 -0.51 -0.02
N THR A 148 -13.42 -1.02 1.17
CA THR A 148 -13.82 -2.42 1.30
C THR A 148 -15.06 -2.77 0.47
N ASN A 149 -15.85 -1.78 0.02
CA ASN A 149 -17.02 -1.96 -0.84
C ASN A 149 -16.74 -1.58 -2.30
N ASP A 150 -15.48 -1.47 -2.71
CA ASP A 150 -15.11 -1.08 -4.07
C ASP A 150 -15.64 -2.10 -5.12
N PRO A 151 -16.08 -1.66 -6.31
CA PRO A 151 -16.42 -2.61 -7.38
C PRO A 151 -15.24 -3.46 -7.85
N ASP A 152 -14.01 -2.94 -7.74
CA ASP A 152 -12.78 -3.65 -8.12
C ASP A 152 -12.31 -4.54 -6.95
N ASP A 153 -12.09 -5.82 -7.23
CA ASP A 153 -11.67 -6.84 -6.26
C ASP A 153 -10.28 -6.58 -5.68
N VAL A 154 -9.32 -6.15 -6.51
CA VAL A 154 -7.97 -5.81 -6.04
C VAL A 154 -8.02 -4.61 -5.08
N VAL A 155 -8.86 -3.61 -5.36
CA VAL A 155 -9.05 -2.49 -4.42
C VAL A 155 -9.68 -2.96 -3.10
N ARG A 156 -10.70 -3.84 -3.16
CA ARG A 156 -11.31 -4.41 -1.95
C ARG A 156 -10.31 -5.20 -1.13
N ASP A 157 -9.52 -6.05 -1.78
CA ASP A 157 -8.48 -6.87 -1.15
C ASP A 157 -7.52 -5.99 -0.33
N TRP A 158 -6.87 -5.01 -0.98
CA TRP A 158 -5.94 -4.11 -0.29
C TRP A 158 -6.60 -3.31 0.84
N ALA A 159 -7.87 -2.93 0.68
CA ALA A 159 -8.60 -2.22 1.73
C ALA A 159 -8.87 -3.12 2.94
N VAL A 160 -9.32 -4.36 2.71
CA VAL A 160 -9.60 -5.38 3.73
C VAL A 160 -8.31 -5.80 4.43
N PHE A 161 -7.25 -6.07 3.68
CA PHE A 161 -5.92 -6.34 4.20
C PHE A 161 -5.41 -5.19 5.08
N GLY A 162 -5.62 -3.94 4.64
CA GLY A 162 -5.28 -2.73 5.37
C GLY A 162 -5.93 -2.66 6.76
N ILE A 163 -7.26 -2.70 6.82
CA ILE A 163 -7.98 -2.59 8.10
C ILE A 163 -7.93 -3.86 8.95
N GLY A 164 -7.73 -5.02 8.31
CA GLY A 164 -7.70 -6.32 8.96
C GLY A 164 -6.36 -6.66 9.61
N ARG A 165 -5.25 -6.41 8.90
CA ARG A 165 -3.92 -6.95 9.26
C ARG A 165 -2.84 -5.89 9.44
N GLN A 166 -2.91 -4.77 8.71
CA GLN A 166 -1.89 -3.72 8.80
C GLN A 166 -2.18 -2.68 9.87
N SER A 167 -3.46 -2.35 10.08
CA SER A 167 -3.88 -1.38 11.09
C SER A 167 -4.19 -2.04 12.42
N ASN A 168 -3.68 -1.45 13.51
CA ASN A 168 -4.05 -1.81 14.88
C ASN A 168 -5.41 -1.25 15.31
N ALA A 169 -6.11 -0.51 14.43
CA ALA A 169 -7.43 0.03 14.74
C ALA A 169 -8.45 -1.11 14.86
N ASP A 170 -9.27 -1.07 15.91
CA ASP A 170 -10.27 -2.07 16.19
C ASP A 170 -11.54 -1.40 16.72
N THR A 171 -12.43 -1.05 15.79
CA THR A 171 -13.72 -0.44 16.08
C THR A 171 -14.84 -1.33 15.55
N SER A 172 -16.08 -1.11 16.03
CA SER A 172 -17.27 -1.78 15.50
C SER A 172 -17.38 -1.64 13.99
N GLU A 173 -17.10 -0.45 13.46
CA GLU A 173 -17.21 -0.14 12.04
C GLU A 173 -16.21 -0.94 11.21
N ILE A 174 -14.97 -1.08 11.70
CA ILE A 174 -13.94 -1.90 11.05
C ILE A 174 -14.35 -3.37 11.05
N ARG A 175 -14.82 -3.89 12.20
CA ARG A 175 -15.28 -5.28 12.29
C ARG A 175 -16.49 -5.53 11.39
N ASP A 176 -17.42 -4.59 11.30
CA ASP A 176 -18.59 -4.71 10.44
C ASP A 176 -18.22 -4.65 8.95
N ALA A 177 -17.25 -3.81 8.58
CA ALA A 177 -16.73 -3.76 7.21
C ALA A 177 -16.06 -5.09 6.80
N LEU A 178 -15.23 -5.67 7.68
CA LEU A 178 -14.63 -6.99 7.45
C LEU A 178 -15.71 -8.08 7.39
N ALA A 179 -16.69 -8.07 8.30
CA ALA A 179 -17.77 -9.05 8.31
C ALA A 179 -18.61 -9.04 7.03
N ALA A 180 -18.82 -7.87 6.43
CA ALA A 180 -19.52 -7.72 5.16
C ALA A 180 -18.77 -8.34 3.97
N ARG A 181 -17.50 -8.72 4.14
CA ARG A 181 -16.62 -9.33 3.13
C ARG A 181 -16.39 -10.84 3.33
N LEU A 182 -16.95 -11.45 4.37
CA LEU A 182 -16.85 -12.90 4.60
C LEU A 182 -17.44 -13.74 3.45
N ASP A 183 -18.43 -13.20 2.74
CA ASP A 183 -19.09 -13.82 1.59
C ASP A 183 -18.80 -13.08 0.26
N ASP A 184 -17.67 -12.36 0.17
CA ASP A 184 -17.27 -11.68 -1.07
C ASP A 184 -17.18 -12.66 -2.26
N HIS A 185 -17.33 -12.19 -3.49
CA HIS A 185 -17.21 -13.03 -4.67
C HIS A 185 -15.76 -13.47 -4.92
N ASP A 186 -14.81 -12.60 -4.59
CA ASP A 186 -13.38 -12.88 -4.67
C ASP A 186 -12.90 -13.68 -3.46
N ASP A 187 -12.10 -14.72 -3.70
CA ASP A 187 -11.62 -15.62 -2.65
C ASP A 187 -10.51 -15.02 -1.78
N VAL A 188 -9.65 -14.18 -2.34
CA VAL A 188 -8.63 -13.45 -1.59
C VAL A 188 -9.29 -12.46 -0.63
N VAL A 189 -10.31 -11.73 -1.08
CA VAL A 189 -11.07 -10.80 -0.22
C VAL A 189 -11.74 -11.54 0.95
N ARG A 190 -12.36 -12.71 0.70
CA ARG A 190 -12.95 -13.52 1.78
C ARG A 190 -11.90 -14.00 2.78
N HIS A 191 -10.74 -14.43 2.28
CA HIS A 191 -9.62 -14.88 3.09
C HIS A 191 -9.14 -13.75 4.02
N GLU A 192 -8.84 -12.57 3.46
CA GLU A 192 -8.38 -11.41 4.22
C GLU A 192 -9.41 -10.93 5.25
N ALA A 193 -10.69 -10.95 4.89
CA ALA A 193 -11.78 -10.61 5.81
C ALA A 193 -11.85 -11.57 7.00
N THR A 194 -11.70 -12.88 6.73
CA THR A 194 -11.71 -13.94 7.75
C THR A 194 -10.52 -13.79 8.70
N CYS A 195 -9.32 -13.65 8.15
CA CYS A 195 -8.10 -13.44 8.94
C CYS A 195 -8.18 -12.14 9.75
N GLY A 196 -8.57 -11.03 9.14
CA GLY A 196 -8.69 -9.74 9.80
C GLY A 196 -9.69 -9.74 10.97
N LEU A 197 -10.85 -10.39 10.83
CA LEU A 197 -11.80 -10.53 11.93
C LEU A 197 -11.29 -11.43 13.05
N ALA A 198 -10.64 -12.55 12.70
CA ALA A 198 -10.08 -13.47 13.68
C ALA A 198 -8.97 -12.81 14.51
N LEU A 199 -8.09 -12.02 13.87
CA LEU A 199 -7.06 -11.24 14.57
C LEU A 199 -7.65 -10.18 15.51
N LYS A 200 -8.85 -9.67 15.19
CA LYS A 200 -9.65 -8.77 16.06
C LYS A 200 -10.52 -9.53 17.07
N LEU A 201 -10.38 -10.85 17.16
CA LEU A 201 -11.13 -11.72 18.08
C LEU A 201 -12.65 -11.65 17.89
N ASP A 202 -13.12 -11.39 16.67
CA ASP A 202 -14.53 -11.39 16.35
C ASP A 202 -15.02 -12.80 16.01
N ARG A 203 -16.00 -13.29 16.76
CA ARG A 203 -16.53 -14.66 16.63
C ARG A 203 -17.20 -14.92 15.28
N ARG A 204 -17.59 -13.89 14.52
CA ARG A 204 -18.12 -14.04 13.16
C ARG A 204 -17.12 -14.73 12.22
N ALA A 205 -15.82 -14.65 12.51
CA ALA A 205 -14.78 -15.35 11.75
C ALA A 205 -14.76 -16.87 11.97
N LEU A 206 -15.34 -17.41 13.05
CA LEU A 206 -15.13 -18.82 13.43
C LEU A 206 -15.59 -19.82 12.37
N SER A 207 -16.81 -19.66 11.83
CA SER A 207 -17.31 -20.58 10.80
C SER A 207 -16.50 -20.49 9.50
N PRO A 208 -16.29 -19.29 8.89
CA PRO A 208 -15.42 -19.16 7.71
C PRO A 208 -14.01 -19.69 7.94
N LEU A 209 -13.39 -19.38 9.08
CA LEU A 209 -12.03 -19.82 9.42
C LEU A 209 -11.91 -21.34 9.50
N ILE A 210 -12.87 -22.02 10.14
CA ILE A 210 -12.93 -23.49 10.18
C ILE A 210 -13.04 -24.05 8.77
N THR A 211 -13.97 -23.54 7.96
CA THR A 211 -14.17 -24.01 6.57
C THR A 211 -12.93 -23.81 5.71
N MET A 212 -12.27 -22.65 5.83
CA MET A 212 -11.07 -22.34 5.04
C MET A 212 -9.87 -23.19 5.47
N LEU A 213 -9.68 -23.45 6.77
CA LEU A 213 -8.62 -24.34 7.28
C LEU A 213 -8.85 -25.80 6.88
N GLU A 214 -10.10 -26.26 6.79
CA GLU A 214 -10.41 -27.60 6.27
C GLU A 214 -10.04 -27.72 4.78
N ALA A 215 -10.29 -26.67 4.00
CA ALA A 215 -9.95 -26.62 2.58
C ALA A 215 -8.45 -26.46 2.33
N ASN A 216 -7.77 -25.66 3.16
CA ASN A 216 -6.35 -25.32 3.02
C ASN A 216 -5.61 -25.51 4.36
N PRO A 217 -5.29 -26.76 4.75
CA PRO A 217 -4.76 -27.04 6.08
C PRO A 217 -3.38 -26.46 6.37
N GLU A 218 -2.59 -26.17 5.35
CA GLU A 218 -1.22 -25.65 5.47
C GLU A 218 -1.15 -24.13 5.31
N ASP A 219 -2.29 -23.45 5.23
CA ASP A 219 -2.34 -21.99 5.10
C ASP A 219 -1.81 -21.33 6.39
N PHE A 220 -0.71 -20.60 6.25
CA PHE A 220 -0.04 -19.97 7.37
C PHE A 220 -0.91 -18.90 8.04
N ASP A 221 -1.59 -18.07 7.25
CA ASP A 221 -2.35 -16.93 7.74
C ASP A 221 -3.61 -17.40 8.47
N LEU A 222 -4.28 -18.42 7.95
CA LEU A 222 -5.44 -19.02 8.63
C LEU A 222 -5.06 -19.69 9.95
N LYS A 223 -3.87 -20.32 10.02
CA LYS A 223 -3.39 -20.92 11.28
C LYS A 223 -3.00 -19.86 12.30
N GLU A 224 -2.37 -18.77 11.87
CA GLU A 224 -2.11 -17.61 12.73
C GLU A 224 -3.43 -17.02 13.28
N ALA A 225 -4.41 -16.79 12.40
CA ALA A 225 -5.74 -16.31 12.75
C ALA A 225 -6.47 -17.23 13.74
N ALA A 226 -6.36 -18.55 13.56
CA ALA A 226 -6.89 -19.54 14.50
C ALA A 226 -6.19 -19.49 15.86
N GLY A 227 -4.86 -19.37 15.87
CA GLY A 227 -4.08 -19.16 17.08
C GLY A 227 -4.54 -17.94 17.86
N ALA A 228 -4.71 -16.81 17.18
CA ALA A 228 -5.20 -15.57 17.78
C ALA A 228 -6.57 -15.78 18.47
N MET A 229 -7.52 -16.40 17.78
CA MET A 229 -8.85 -16.72 18.33
C MET A 229 -8.80 -17.66 19.54
N LEU A 230 -7.79 -18.51 19.62
CA LEU A 230 -7.56 -19.45 20.72
C LEU A 230 -6.68 -18.87 21.84
N GLY A 231 -6.19 -17.64 21.71
CA GLY A 231 -5.31 -16.98 22.67
C GLY A 231 -3.85 -17.48 22.65
N GLU A 232 -3.40 -18.00 21.51
CA GLU A 232 -2.05 -18.56 21.33
C GLU A 232 -1.13 -17.60 20.62
N ARG A 233 0.16 -17.61 20.99
CA ARG A 233 1.16 -16.74 20.38
C ARG A 233 1.81 -17.33 19.12
N ASP A 234 1.76 -18.66 18.94
CA ASP A 234 2.45 -19.39 17.86
C ASP A 234 1.49 -20.37 17.14
N GLY A 235 0.25 -19.93 16.86
CA GLY A 235 -0.77 -20.80 16.24
C GLY A 235 -0.39 -21.34 14.85
N SER A 236 0.51 -20.66 14.14
CA SER A 236 1.00 -21.08 12.82
C SER A 236 1.72 -22.44 12.84
N ASP A 237 2.34 -22.81 13.97
CA ASP A 237 3.12 -24.04 14.11
C ASP A 237 2.28 -25.22 14.61
N ALA A 238 1.06 -24.96 15.09
CA ALA A 238 0.14 -25.98 15.58
C ALA A 238 -0.34 -26.91 14.45
N GLN A 239 -0.72 -28.14 14.81
CA GLN A 239 -1.36 -29.03 13.84
C GLN A 239 -2.77 -28.54 13.53
N THR A 240 -3.14 -28.47 12.25
CA THR A 240 -4.44 -27.94 11.83
C THR A 240 -5.62 -28.74 12.39
N SER A 241 -5.49 -30.05 12.55
CA SER A 241 -6.50 -30.87 13.22
C SER A 241 -6.76 -30.45 14.67
N GLU A 242 -5.71 -30.05 15.40
CA GLU A 242 -5.83 -29.56 16.76
C GLU A 242 -6.52 -28.19 16.81
N LEU A 243 -6.13 -27.27 15.92
CA LEU A 243 -6.77 -25.96 15.78
C LEU A 243 -8.27 -26.11 15.49
N LEU A 244 -8.63 -26.94 14.50
CA LEU A 244 -10.02 -27.20 14.12
C LEU A 244 -10.86 -27.76 15.28
N ASP A 245 -10.34 -28.74 16.00
CA ASP A 245 -11.05 -29.34 17.15
C ASP A 245 -11.31 -28.33 18.27
N ARG A 246 -10.40 -27.37 18.46
CA ARG A 246 -10.52 -26.34 19.49
C ARG A 246 -11.41 -25.19 19.04
N LEU A 247 -11.28 -24.73 17.80
CA LEU A 247 -12.17 -23.72 17.21
C LEU A 247 -13.63 -24.18 17.26
N ARG A 248 -13.92 -25.45 16.93
CA ARG A 248 -15.28 -26.01 17.01
C ARG A 248 -15.87 -26.03 18.42
N ARG A 249 -15.05 -26.07 19.48
CA ARG A 249 -15.53 -25.99 20.87
C ARG A 249 -15.92 -24.58 21.28
N ILE A 250 -15.36 -23.58 20.61
CA ILE A 250 -15.64 -22.17 20.88
C ILE A 250 -16.54 -21.55 19.82
N LEU A 251 -17.02 -22.28 18.81
CA LEU A 251 -18.03 -21.84 17.85
C LEU A 251 -19.39 -21.68 18.52
#